data_AF-A0A6D2LFF4-F1
#
_entry.id   AF-A0A6D2LFF4-F1
#
_cell.length_a   1.000
_cell.length_b   1.000
_cell.length_c   1.000
_cell.angle_alpha   90.00
_cell.angle_beta   90.00
_cell.angle_gamma   90.00
#
_symmetry.space_group_name_H-M   'P 1'
#
loop_
_entity.id
_entity.type
_entity.pdbx_description
1 polymer ?
#
loop_
_entity_poly.entity_id
_entity_poly.type
_entity_poly.pdbx_seq_one_letter_code
_entity_poly.pdbx_strand_id
1 'polypeptide(L)'
;MTTWYDYMVRASEHAGSDGDLWFRYLYKIIKDGETKLTTDDVEQLLKNPNLTPFQKVTLQDALTEGTHTREHVLQANRKSQPKDILKLFREGNYG
;
A
#
# COMPACT_ATOMS: atom_id res chain seq x y z
N MET A 1 10.53 -18.31 5.39
CA MET A 1 10.32 -17.21 4.41
C MET A 1 9.17 -16.38 4.93
N THR A 2 9.31 -15.06 4.98
CA THR A 2 8.22 -14.17 5.42
C THR A 2 7.27 -13.96 4.25
N THR A 3 5.99 -14.27 4.41
CA THR A 3 4.97 -14.11 3.37
C THR A 3 4.53 -12.64 3.26
N TRP A 4 3.81 -12.29 2.20
CA TRP A 4 3.20 -10.95 2.10
C TRP A 4 2.11 -10.75 3.16
N TYR A 5 1.44 -11.82 3.59
CA TYR A 5 0.59 -11.82 4.77
C TYR A 5 1.34 -11.38 6.03
N ASP A 6 2.45 -12.04 6.38
CA ASP A 6 3.24 -11.70 7.58
C ASP A 6 3.74 -10.25 7.54
N TYR A 7 4.14 -9.80 6.34
CA TYR A 7 4.54 -8.42 6.12
C TYR A 7 3.40 -7.44 6.43
N MET A 8 2.18 -7.74 5.97
CA MET A 8 1.01 -6.88 6.18
C MET A 8 0.54 -6.88 7.64
N VAL A 9 0.65 -7.99 8.35
CA VAL A 9 0.36 -8.04 9.80
C VAL A 9 1.33 -7.15 10.57
N ARG A 10 2.64 -7.24 10.31
CA ARG A 10 3.65 -6.38 10.94
C ARG A 10 3.47 -4.91 10.56
N ALA A 11 3.11 -4.63 9.30
CA ALA A 11 2.80 -3.30 8.83
C ALA A 11 1.59 -2.71 9.56
N SER A 12 0.56 -3.53 9.81
CA SER A 12 -0.63 -3.14 10.55
C SER A 12 -0.29 -2.74 11.99
N GLU A 13 0.50 -3.56 12.69
CA GLU A 13 0.93 -3.30 14.06
C GLU A 13 1.81 -2.05 14.16
N HIS A 14 2.73 -1.88 13.21
CA HIS A 14 3.61 -0.72 13.18
C HIS A 14 2.87 0.57 12.82
N ALA A 15 1.92 0.51 11.89
CA ALA A 15 1.09 1.65 11.55
C ALA A 15 0.13 2.01 12.69
N GLY A 16 -0.47 1.04 13.36
CA GLY A 16 -1.45 1.28 14.42
C GLY A 16 -2.59 2.20 13.93
N SER A 17 -2.69 3.40 14.50
CA SER A 17 -3.64 4.44 14.10
C SER A 17 -3.10 5.44 13.07
N ASP A 18 -1.83 5.32 12.64
CA ASP A 18 -1.22 6.16 11.62
C ASP A 18 -1.64 5.70 10.22
N GLY A 19 -2.66 6.36 9.68
CA GLY A 19 -3.22 6.07 8.35
C GLY A 19 -2.22 6.34 7.23
N ASP A 20 -1.40 7.39 7.32
CA ASP A 20 -0.42 7.72 6.29
C ASP A 20 0.67 6.64 6.20
N LEU A 21 1.14 6.16 7.36
CA LEU A 21 2.07 5.06 7.44
C LEU A 21 1.47 3.76 6.89
N TRP A 22 0.19 3.48 7.19
CA TRP A 22 -0.52 2.35 6.61
C TRP A 22 -0.59 2.42 5.08
N PHE A 23 -0.93 3.57 4.51
CA PHE A 23 -0.97 3.76 3.06
C PHE A 23 0.40 3.55 2.41
N ARG A 24 1.50 3.96 3.05
CA ARG A 24 2.87 3.66 2.56
C ARG A 24 3.14 2.16 2.42
N TYR A 25 2.55 1.34 3.29
CA TYR A 25 2.65 -0.11 3.19
C TYR A 25 1.80 -0.65 2.04
N LEU A 26 0.58 -0.13 1.85
CA LEU A 26 -0.27 -0.48 0.71
C LEU A 26 0.38 -0.16 -0.64
N TYR A 27 1.08 0.98 -0.75
CA TYR A 27 1.83 1.34 -1.97
C TYR A 27 2.85 0.27 -2.37
N LYS A 28 3.49 -0.40 -1.40
CA LYS A 28 4.53 -1.41 -1.70
C LYS A 28 3.97 -2.73 -2.22
N ILE A 29 2.70 -3.03 -1.94
CA ILE A 29 2.07 -4.31 -2.25
C ILE A 29 1.07 -4.24 -3.40
N ILE A 30 0.42 -3.10 -3.62
CA ILE A 30 -0.59 -2.90 -4.68
C ILE A 30 0.00 -1.98 -5.73
N LYS A 31 0.18 -2.47 -6.97
CA LYS A 31 0.68 -1.70 -8.11
C LYS A 31 -0.32 -1.71 -9.26
N ASP A 32 -0.03 -0.93 -10.30
CA ASP A 32 -0.84 -0.91 -11.53
C ASP A 32 -0.92 -2.33 -12.12
N GLY A 33 -2.11 -2.92 -12.09
CA GLY A 33 -2.42 -4.22 -12.69
C GLY A 33 -1.97 -5.47 -11.89
N GLU A 34 -1.29 -5.30 -10.75
CA GLU A 34 -0.84 -6.44 -9.94
C GLU A 34 -0.85 -6.14 -8.43
N THR A 35 -1.17 -7.16 -7.63
CA THR A 35 -0.99 -7.14 -6.17
C THR A 35 -0.12 -8.31 -5.75
N LYS A 36 0.70 -8.11 -4.72
CA LYS A 36 1.54 -9.16 -4.14
C LYS A 36 0.79 -10.09 -3.19
N LEU A 37 -0.43 -9.71 -2.80
CA LEU A 37 -1.30 -10.52 -1.95
C LEU A 37 -2.08 -11.50 -2.81
N THR A 38 -2.11 -12.76 -2.40
CA THR A 38 -3.05 -13.75 -2.94
C THR A 38 -4.44 -13.52 -2.38
N THR A 39 -5.46 -14.10 -2.99
CA THR A 39 -6.84 -14.06 -2.46
C THR A 39 -6.91 -14.61 -1.04
N ASP A 40 -6.17 -15.69 -0.75
CA ASP A 40 -6.10 -16.29 0.58
C ASP A 40 -5.44 -15.36 1.61
N ASP A 41 -4.37 -14.66 1.24
CA ASP A 41 -3.74 -13.66 2.13
C ASP A 41 -4.74 -12.56 2.50
N VAL A 42 -5.53 -12.08 1.53
CA VAL A 42 -6.53 -11.04 1.76
C VAL A 42 -7.62 -11.53 2.71
N GLU A 43 -8.15 -12.74 2.49
CA GLU A 43 -9.16 -13.32 3.38
C GLU A 43 -8.64 -13.49 4.81
N GLN A 44 -7.41 -13.96 4.96
CA GLN A 44 -6.78 -14.11 6.28
C GLN A 44 -6.56 -12.73 6.95
N LEU A 45 -6.09 -11.72 6.21
CA LEU A 45 -5.90 -10.36 6.74
C LEU A 45 -7.21 -9.72 7.21
N LEU A 46 -8.31 -9.89 6.46
CA LEU A 46 -9.61 -9.34 6.85
C LEU A 46 -10.18 -10.01 8.12
N LYS A 47 -9.82 -11.28 8.36
CA LYS A 47 -10.19 -12.01 9.59
C LYS A 47 -9.25 -11.76 10.77
N ASN A 48 -8.03 -11.28 10.52
CA ASN A 48 -7.01 -11.10 11.55
C ASN A 48 -7.39 -9.98 12.54
N PRO A 49 -7.34 -10.21 13.86
CA PRO A 49 -7.68 -9.20 14.87
C PRO A 49 -6.66 -8.07 15.02
N ASN A 50 -5.43 -8.23 14.52
CA ASN A 50 -4.37 -7.22 14.61
C ASN A 50 -4.57 -6.08 13.61
N LEU A 51 -5.41 -6.28 12.59
CA LEU A 51 -5.82 -5.20 11.70
C LEU A 51 -7.02 -4.48 12.31
N THR A 52 -6.88 -3.16 12.43
CA THR A 52 -7.98 -2.30 12.85
C THR A 52 -9.10 -2.32 11.80
N PRO A 53 -10.35 -2.01 12.18
CA PRO A 53 -11.46 -1.91 11.22
C PRO A 53 -11.15 -0.96 10.04
N PHE A 54 -10.48 0.16 10.31
CA PHE A 54 -10.03 1.11 9.29
C PHE A 54 -9.05 0.47 8.30
N GLN A 55 -8.03 -0.24 8.79
CA GLN A 55 -7.05 -0.91 7.94
C GLN A 55 -7.69 -1.99 7.06
N LYS A 56 -8.68 -2.72 7.59
CA LYS A 56 -9.43 -3.73 6.82
C LYS A 56 -10.25 -3.12 5.69
N VAL A 57 -11.03 -2.08 5.98
CA VAL A 57 -11.85 -1.38 4.98
C VAL A 57 -10.96 -0.77 3.90
N THR A 58 -9.91 -0.06 4.29
CA THR A 58 -8.99 0.56 3.32
C THR A 58 -8.21 -0.46 2.49
N LEU A 59 -7.84 -1.62 3.06
CA LEU A 59 -7.24 -2.72 2.29
C LEU A 59 -8.20 -3.25 1.22
N GLN A 60 -9.46 -3.52 1.61
CA GLN A 60 -10.48 -4.02 0.71
C GLN A 60 -10.78 -3.02 -0.41
N ASP A 61 -10.91 -1.74 -0.07
CA ASP A 61 -11.14 -0.69 -1.05
C ASP A 61 -9.96 -0.56 -2.01
N ALA A 62 -8.72 -0.57 -1.51
CA ALA A 62 -7.52 -0.46 -2.34
C ALA A 62 -7.37 -1.60 -3.36
N LEU A 63 -7.91 -2.79 -3.04
CA LEU A 63 -7.91 -3.95 -3.93
C LEU A 63 -9.10 -3.95 -4.92
N THR A 64 -10.17 -3.21 -4.62
CA THR A 64 -11.38 -3.14 -5.44
C THR A 64 -11.24 -2.08 -6.53
N GLU A 65 -11.51 -2.46 -7.78
CA GLU A 65 -11.45 -1.54 -8.92
C GLU A 65 -12.50 -0.43 -8.82
N GLY A 66 -12.11 0.79 -9.22
CA GLY A 66 -13.02 1.95 -9.24
C GLY A 66 -13.20 2.66 -7.90
N THR A 67 -12.55 2.23 -6.81
CA THR A 67 -12.61 2.95 -5.53
C THR A 67 -11.65 4.15 -5.51
N HIS A 68 -12.02 5.19 -4.75
CA HIS A 68 -11.13 6.33 -4.51
C HIS A 68 -9.83 5.92 -3.81
N THR A 69 -9.90 4.93 -2.91
CA THR A 69 -8.75 4.40 -2.17
C THR A 69 -7.74 3.72 -3.10
N ARG A 70 -8.22 2.92 -4.07
CA ARG A 70 -7.36 2.31 -5.09
C ARG A 70 -6.67 3.38 -5.94
N GLU A 71 -7.42 4.34 -6.45
CA GLU A 71 -6.85 5.43 -7.26
C GLU A 71 -5.80 6.22 -6.47
N HIS A 72 -6.05 6.49 -5.19
CA HIS A 72 -5.09 7.14 -4.31
C HIS A 72 -3.78 6.32 -4.17
N VAL A 73 -3.89 5.02 -3.93
CA VAL A 73 -2.76 4.08 -3.81
C VAL A 73 -1.97 3.99 -5.12
N LEU A 74 -2.66 3.88 -6.26
CA LEU A 74 -2.01 3.80 -7.58
C LEU A 74 -1.33 5.12 -7.96
N GLN A 75 -1.98 6.26 -7.73
CA GLN A 75 -1.37 7.57 -7.99
C GLN A 75 -0.11 7.81 -7.16
N ALA A 76 -0.11 7.42 -5.89
CA ALA A 76 1.08 7.52 -5.04
C ALA A 76 2.24 6.66 -5.57
N ASN A 77 1.93 5.46 -6.10
CA ASN A 77 2.92 4.60 -6.75
C ASN A 77 3.43 5.14 -8.08
N ARG A 78 2.57 5.81 -8.87
CA ARG A 78 2.99 6.46 -10.11
C ARG A 78 3.90 7.65 -9.83
N LYS A 79 3.61 8.45 -8.80
CA LYS A 79 4.44 9.59 -8.36
C LYS A 79 5.78 9.17 -7.75
N SER A 80 5.86 7.99 -7.14
CA SER A 80 7.12 7.47 -6.58
C SER A 80 8.04 6.82 -7.62
N GLN A 81 7.61 6.73 -8.89
CA GLN A 81 8.46 6.26 -9.98
C GLN A 81 9.60 7.26 -10.22
N PRO A 82 10.87 6.81 -10.24
CA PRO A 82 12.05 7.67 -10.27
C PRO A 82 12.26 8.44 -11.59
N LYS A 83 11.32 8.39 -12.55
CA LYS A 83 11.40 9.16 -13.79
C LYS A 83 11.45 10.66 -13.51
N ASP A 84 10.78 11.14 -12.46
CA ASP A 84 10.86 12.54 -12.05
C ASP A 84 12.10 12.84 -11.17
N ILE A 85 12.52 11.92 -10.30
CA ILE A 85 13.69 12.14 -9.43
C ILE A 85 15.00 12.18 -10.23
N LEU A 86 15.16 11.31 -11.23
CA LEU A 86 16.32 11.32 -12.14
C LEU A 86 16.33 12.53 -13.08
N LYS A 87 15.16 13.13 -13.34
CA LYS A 87 15.03 14.36 -14.11
C LYS A 87 15.40 15.57 -13.25
N LEU A 88 14.87 15.65 -12.02
CA LEU A 88 15.23 16.66 -11.03
C LEU A 88 16.72 16.64 -10.64
N PHE A 89 17.32 15.45 -10.49
CA PHE A 89 18.76 15.29 -10.22
C PHE A 89 19.61 15.76 -11.42
N ARG A 90 19.16 15.51 -12.66
CA ARG A 90 19.83 15.99 -13.88
C ARG A 90 19.67 17.50 -14.10
N GLU A 91 18.54 18.06 -13.68
CA GLU A 91 18.20 19.47 -13.88
C GLU A 91 18.77 20.39 -12.78
N GLY A 92 19.46 19.83 -11.78
CA GLY A 92 20.25 20.60 -10.80
C GLY A 92 19.42 21.52 -9.89
N ASN A 93 18.09 21.35 -9.86
CA ASN A 93 17.19 22.24 -9.15
C ASN A 93 16.92 21.70 -7.74
N TYR A 94 17.96 21.67 -6.92
CA TYR A 94 17.84 21.58 -5.47
C TYR A 94 17.90 23.00 -4.92
N GLY A 95 16.73 23.58 -4.67
CA GLY A 95 16.58 24.82 -3.89
C GLY A 95 16.53 24.52 -2.40
#